data_AF-A0A7J9M0J1-F1
#
_entry.id   AF-A0A7J9M0J1-F1
#
_cell.length_a   1.000
_cell.length_b   1.000
_cell.length_c   1.000
_cell.angle_alpha   90.00
_cell.angle_beta   90.00
_cell.angle_gamma   90.00
#
_symmetry.space_group_name_H-M   'P 1'
#
loop_
_entity.id
_entity.type
_entity.pdbx_description
1 polymer ?
#
loop_
_entity_poly.entity_id
_entity_poly.type
_entity_poly.pdbx_seq_one_letter_code
_entity_poly.pdbx_strand_id
1 'polypeptide(L)'
;MIANAERFRRGMGSSFSCSICGTTEESILRVLRDYCKACEVCKQIILVGVWPLNFSTSLFEWVTANLRNDFELAFGEVDWPSLFGIICWKLWKQRNSWVFQGEPFNMHHILPCLWCWARSKVHRSVASVGNSARNTQNREQRPPLSEYIKVNTDGVRNLGLGLASATTW
;
A
#
# COMPACT_ATOMS: atom_id res chain seq x y z
N MET A 1 7.18 6.26 0.08
CA MET A 1 7.76 5.21 -0.80
C MET A 1 9.18 5.61 -1.16
N ILE A 2 10.12 4.66 -1.16
CA ILE A 2 11.54 4.93 -1.50
C ILE A 2 11.99 3.86 -2.50
N ALA A 3 12.31 4.27 -3.72
CA ALA A 3 12.92 3.42 -4.76
C ALA A 3 14.46 3.50 -4.67
N ASN A 4 15.22 2.61 -5.33
CA ASN A 4 16.69 2.65 -5.19
C ASN A 4 17.32 3.99 -5.61
N ALA A 5 16.76 4.70 -6.59
CA ALA A 5 17.20 6.06 -6.92
C ALA A 5 17.13 7.00 -5.70
N GLU A 6 16.03 6.95 -4.93
CA GLU A 6 15.86 7.72 -3.70
C GLU A 6 16.74 7.21 -2.56
N ARG A 7 17.04 5.91 -2.50
CA ARG A 7 17.98 5.36 -1.50
C ARG A 7 19.40 5.87 -1.74
N PHE A 8 19.85 5.81 -3.00
CA PHE A 8 21.14 6.30 -3.41
C PHE A 8 21.27 7.81 -3.16
N ARG A 9 20.27 8.60 -3.57
CA ARG A 9 20.22 10.06 -3.32
C ARG A 9 20.29 10.43 -1.83
N ARG A 10 19.75 9.58 -0.95
CA ARG A 10 19.75 9.78 0.51
C ARG A 10 20.92 9.10 1.24
N GLY A 11 21.88 8.50 0.52
CA GLY A 11 23.01 7.79 1.11
C GLY A 11 22.67 6.47 1.82
N MET A 12 21.48 5.90 1.57
CA MET A 12 20.99 4.65 2.17
C MET A 12 21.17 3.41 1.27
N GLY A 13 21.85 3.57 0.13
CA GLY A 13 22.09 2.50 -0.83
C GLY A 13 23.33 2.77 -1.66
N SER A 14 24.00 1.71 -2.09
CA SER A 14 25.24 1.76 -2.89
C SER A 14 24.99 1.89 -4.40
N SER A 15 23.75 1.75 -4.85
CA SER A 15 23.38 1.81 -6.26
C SER A 15 21.96 2.37 -6.45
N PHE A 16 21.76 3.12 -7.52
CA PHE A 16 20.46 3.59 -7.99
C PHE A 16 19.77 2.58 -8.92
N SER A 17 20.47 1.51 -9.33
CA SER A 17 19.98 0.49 -10.24
C SER A 17 19.03 -0.52 -9.60
N CYS A 18 18.20 -1.15 -10.41
CA CYS A 18 17.35 -2.26 -9.94
C CYS A 18 18.19 -3.53 -9.79
N SER A 19 18.25 -4.07 -8.58
CA SER A 19 18.95 -5.32 -8.27
C SER A 19 18.34 -6.59 -8.91
N ILE A 20 17.16 -6.47 -9.52
CA ILE A 20 16.40 -7.62 -10.04
C ILE A 20 16.49 -7.68 -11.56
N CYS A 21 16.35 -6.55 -12.25
CA CYS A 21 16.39 -6.48 -13.71
C CYS A 21 17.61 -5.75 -14.28
N GLY A 22 18.52 -5.26 -13.43
CA GLY A 22 19.78 -4.63 -13.84
C GLY A 22 19.64 -3.24 -14.46
N THR A 23 18.44 -2.67 -14.53
CA THR A 23 18.21 -1.36 -15.16
C THR A 23 18.90 -0.24 -14.39
N THR A 24 19.42 0.74 -15.14
CA THR A 24 20.30 1.81 -14.63
C THR A 24 19.69 2.57 -13.47
N GLU A 25 18.42 2.95 -13.53
CA GLU A 25 17.74 3.68 -12.45
C GLU A 25 16.41 3.03 -12.05
N GLU A 26 16.22 2.73 -10.77
CA GLU A 26 14.93 2.29 -10.25
C GLU A 26 14.16 3.47 -9.65
N SER A 27 13.19 3.97 -10.41
CA SER A 27 12.24 4.99 -9.98
C SER A 27 10.99 4.38 -9.33
N ILE A 28 10.21 5.21 -8.64
CA ILE A 28 8.90 4.81 -8.08
C ILE A 28 7.96 4.29 -9.17
N LEU A 29 7.90 5.00 -10.31
CA LEU A 29 7.13 4.58 -11.48
C LEU A 29 7.55 3.19 -11.95
N ARG A 30 8.85 2.93 -11.98
CA ARG A 30 9.36 1.62 -12.36
C ARG A 30 8.94 0.54 -11.37
N VAL A 31 9.00 0.78 -10.06
CA VAL A 31 8.54 -0.19 -9.04
C VAL A 31 7.04 -0.52 -9.17
N LEU A 32 6.21 0.48 -9.46
CA LEU A 32 4.75 0.34 -9.45
C LEU A 32 4.13 -0.07 -10.80
N ARG A 33 4.73 0.36 -11.92
CA ARG A 33 4.16 0.23 -13.27
C ARG A 33 5.04 -0.61 -14.19
N ASP A 34 6.35 -0.32 -14.25
CA ASP A 34 7.25 -0.89 -15.27
C ASP A 34 7.99 -2.14 -14.79
N TYR A 35 7.76 -2.56 -13.56
CA TYR A 35 8.39 -3.72 -12.96
C TYR A 35 7.74 -4.98 -13.54
N CYS A 36 8.53 -5.91 -14.09
CA CYS A 36 8.01 -7.08 -14.79
C CYS A 36 6.95 -7.86 -13.99
N LYS A 37 7.13 -7.97 -12.67
CA LYS A 37 6.14 -8.64 -11.80
C LYS A 37 4.88 -7.80 -11.54
N ALA A 38 4.98 -6.48 -11.54
CA ALA A 38 3.81 -5.59 -11.50
C ALA A 38 2.95 -5.77 -12.74
N CYS A 39 3.56 -5.83 -13.93
CA CYS A 39 2.87 -6.10 -15.18
C CYS A 39 2.12 -7.45 -15.13
N GLU A 40 2.75 -8.51 -14.64
CA GLU A 40 2.11 -9.84 -14.53
C GLU A 40 0.91 -9.86 -13.57
N VAL A 41 1.00 -9.15 -12.44
CA VAL A 41 -0.14 -9.01 -11.51
C VAL A 41 -1.28 -8.22 -12.16
N CYS A 42 -0.96 -7.12 -12.84
CA CYS A 42 -1.98 -6.28 -13.48
C CYS A 42 -2.69 -7.03 -14.61
N LYS A 43 -1.97 -7.81 -15.43
CA LYS A 43 -2.55 -8.65 -16.50
C LYS A 43 -3.55 -9.68 -15.98
N GLN A 44 -3.37 -10.19 -14.76
CA GLN A 44 -4.26 -11.20 -14.17
C GLN A 44 -5.50 -10.60 -13.50
N ILE A 45 -5.47 -9.31 -13.17
CA ILE A 45 -6.55 -8.63 -12.45
C ILE A 45 -7.47 -7.87 -13.42
N ILE A 46 -6.89 -7.28 -14.46
CA ILE A 46 -7.59 -6.37 -15.36
C ILE A 46 -8.07 -7.16 -16.56
N LEU A 47 -9.34 -7.00 -16.92
CA LEU A 47 -9.85 -7.47 -18.20
C LEU A 47 -8.95 -6.97 -19.33
N VAL A 48 -8.41 -7.91 -20.10
CA VAL A 48 -7.49 -7.67 -21.22
C VAL A 48 -8.05 -6.56 -22.11
N GLY A 49 -7.50 -5.35 -22.00
CA GLY A 49 -7.93 -4.20 -22.81
C GLY A 49 -7.95 -2.85 -22.10
N VAL A 50 -7.93 -2.82 -20.76
CA VAL A 50 -8.17 -1.58 -20.00
C VAL A 50 -6.93 -1.06 -19.24
N TRP A 51 -5.73 -1.55 -19.57
CA TRP A 51 -4.49 -0.88 -19.14
C TRP A 51 -4.04 0.02 -20.29
N PRO A 52 -4.41 1.31 -20.35
CA PRO A 52 -3.85 2.16 -21.38
C PRO A 52 -2.37 2.26 -21.07
N LEU A 53 -1.57 1.80 -22.04
CA LEU A 53 -0.12 1.88 -22.10
C LEU A 53 0.36 3.35 -22.19
N ASN A 54 -0.09 4.21 -21.29
CA ASN A 54 0.46 5.56 -21.17
C ASN A 54 1.75 5.51 -20.33
N PHE A 55 2.70 4.68 -20.77
CA PHE A 55 4.03 4.56 -20.20
C PHE A 55 4.81 5.89 -20.26
N SER A 56 4.34 6.84 -21.06
CA SER A 56 4.87 8.20 -21.19
C SER A 56 4.34 9.20 -20.15
N THR A 57 3.37 8.82 -19.30
CA THR A 57 2.82 9.74 -18.27
C THR A 57 3.69 9.80 -17.02
N SER A 58 3.66 10.95 -16.34
CA SER A 58 4.31 11.14 -15.05
C SER A 58 3.66 10.26 -13.96
N LEU A 59 4.35 10.05 -12.83
CA LEU A 59 3.82 9.27 -11.71
C LEU A 59 2.47 9.81 -11.24
N PHE A 60 2.39 11.14 -11.12
CA PHE A 60 1.20 11.81 -10.59
C PHE A 60 0.01 11.66 -11.54
N GLU A 61 0.21 11.89 -12.83
CA GLU A 61 -0.84 11.72 -13.84
C GLU A 61 -1.30 10.26 -13.91
N TRP A 62 -0.36 9.31 -13.88
CA TRP A 62 -0.67 7.88 -13.91
C TRP A 62 -1.49 7.45 -12.69
N VAL A 63 -1.08 7.84 -11.48
CA VAL A 63 -1.84 7.54 -10.26
C VAL A 63 -3.22 8.21 -10.30
N THR A 64 -3.28 9.48 -10.68
CA THR A 64 -4.53 10.25 -10.72
C THR A 64 -5.53 9.65 -11.71
N ALA A 65 -5.07 9.24 -12.89
CA ALA A 65 -5.91 8.59 -13.89
C ALA A 65 -6.50 7.28 -13.34
N ASN A 66 -5.68 6.43 -12.73
CA ASN A 66 -6.16 5.16 -12.18
C ASN A 66 -7.11 5.32 -10.98
N LEU A 67 -6.93 6.37 -10.17
CA LEU A 67 -7.82 6.65 -9.04
C LEU A 67 -9.15 7.32 -9.43
N ARG A 68 -9.24 7.89 -10.64
CA ARG A 68 -10.45 8.55 -11.15
C ARG A 68 -11.23 7.69 -12.13
N ASN A 69 -10.60 6.67 -12.70
CA ASN A 69 -11.27 5.76 -13.60
C ASN A 69 -12.12 4.76 -12.81
N ASP A 70 -13.34 4.58 -13.28
CA ASP A 70 -14.21 3.49 -12.84
C ASP A 70 -14.21 2.44 -13.95
N PHE A 71 -13.32 1.46 -13.83
CA PHE A 71 -13.26 0.35 -14.76
C PHE A 71 -14.12 -0.80 -14.25
N GLU A 72 -14.91 -1.38 -15.15
CA GLU A 72 -15.60 -2.62 -14.84
C GLU A 72 -14.58 -3.73 -14.57
N LEU A 73 -14.52 -4.15 -13.32
CA LEU A 73 -13.71 -5.30 -12.94
C LEU A 73 -14.47 -6.58 -13.27
N ALA A 74 -13.72 -7.61 -13.66
CA ALA A 74 -14.27 -8.95 -13.93
C ALA A 74 -15.10 -9.53 -12.78
N PHE A 75 -14.96 -8.98 -11.56
CA PHE A 75 -15.53 -9.57 -10.35
C PHE A 75 -16.46 -8.63 -9.56
N GLY A 76 -16.82 -7.46 -10.07
CA GLY A 76 -17.96 -6.61 -9.63
C GLY A 76 -18.07 -6.16 -8.16
N GLU A 77 -17.30 -6.73 -7.23
CA GLU A 77 -17.45 -6.53 -5.78
C GLU A 77 -16.65 -5.34 -5.24
N VAL A 78 -15.63 -4.88 -5.97
CA VAL A 78 -14.66 -3.87 -5.53
C VAL A 78 -14.51 -2.82 -6.62
N ASP A 79 -14.48 -1.54 -6.26
CA ASP A 79 -14.19 -0.47 -7.22
C ASP A 79 -12.71 -0.47 -7.64
N TRP A 80 -12.43 -0.09 -8.88
CA TRP A 80 -11.07 -0.04 -9.41
C TRP A 80 -10.13 0.86 -8.60
N PRO A 81 -10.49 2.09 -8.20
CA PRO A 81 -9.61 2.97 -7.41
C PRO A 81 -9.11 2.32 -6.12
N SER A 82 -10.01 1.67 -5.37
CA SER A 82 -9.66 0.93 -4.16
C SER A 82 -8.69 -0.22 -4.47
N LEU A 83 -8.99 -1.03 -5.49
CA LEU A 83 -8.15 -2.16 -5.88
C LEU A 83 -6.76 -1.69 -6.34
N PHE A 84 -6.70 -0.66 -7.17
CA PHE A 84 -5.46 -0.04 -7.65
C PHE A 84 -4.57 0.43 -6.50
N GLY A 85 -5.15 1.10 -5.49
CA GLY A 85 -4.43 1.52 -4.30
C GLY A 85 -3.82 0.34 -3.52
N ILE A 86 -4.58 -0.75 -3.37
CA ILE A 86 -4.09 -1.97 -2.71
C ILE A 86 -2.96 -2.63 -3.53
N ILE A 87 -3.10 -2.71 -4.86
CA ILE A 87 -2.06 -3.23 -5.76
C ILE A 87 -0.77 -2.43 -5.60
N CYS A 88 -0.83 -1.10 -5.69
CA CYS A 88 0.34 -0.23 -5.53
C CYS A 88 1.03 -0.45 -4.18
N TRP A 89 0.25 -0.55 -3.09
CA TRP A 89 0.78 -0.81 -1.76
C TRP A 89 1.45 -2.18 -1.65
N LYS A 90 0.86 -3.23 -2.22
CA LYS A 90 1.45 -4.58 -2.21
C LYS A 90 2.74 -4.65 -2.99
N LEU A 91 2.78 -4.10 -4.20
CA LEU A 91 4.00 -4.04 -5.03
C LEU A 91 5.12 -3.32 -4.31
N TRP A 92 4.80 -2.17 -3.69
CA TRP A 92 5.74 -1.43 -2.86
C TRP A 92 6.27 -2.26 -1.68
N LYS A 93 5.36 -2.86 -0.90
CA LYS A 93 5.72 -3.64 0.29
C LYS A 93 6.62 -4.80 -0.10
N GLN A 94 6.29 -5.49 -1.18
CA GLN A 94 7.09 -6.62 -1.67
C GLN A 94 8.47 -6.18 -2.12
N ARG A 95 8.57 -5.05 -2.84
CA ARG A 95 9.87 -4.51 -3.26
C ARG A 95 10.75 -4.19 -2.05
N ASN A 96 10.19 -3.55 -1.02
CA ASN A 96 10.93 -3.29 0.21
C ASN A 96 11.33 -4.59 0.93
N SER A 97 10.44 -5.58 1.00
CA SER A 97 10.76 -6.87 1.61
C SER A 97 11.96 -7.50 0.92
N TRP A 98 12.01 -7.50 -0.41
CA TRP A 98 13.18 -7.96 -1.15
C TRP A 98 14.43 -7.16 -0.79
N VAL A 99 14.34 -5.83 -0.80
CA VAL A 99 15.47 -4.93 -0.58
C VAL A 99 16.08 -5.09 0.83
N PHE A 100 15.24 -5.20 1.85
CA PHE A 100 15.67 -5.16 3.26
C PHE A 100 15.78 -6.55 3.89
N GLN A 101 15.07 -7.55 3.37
CA GLN A 101 14.96 -8.88 3.96
C GLN A 101 15.33 -9.99 2.99
N GLY A 102 15.54 -9.70 1.70
CA GLY A 102 15.82 -10.71 0.67
C GLY A 102 14.60 -11.57 0.29
N GLU A 103 13.40 -11.19 0.73
CA GLU A 103 12.18 -11.97 0.55
C GLU A 103 11.72 -12.03 -0.92
N PRO A 104 11.61 -13.23 -1.53
CA PRO A 104 11.27 -13.40 -2.93
C PRO A 104 9.83 -13.00 -3.26
N PHE A 105 9.61 -12.52 -4.48
CA PHE A 105 8.28 -12.16 -4.97
C PHE A 105 7.42 -13.41 -5.17
N ASN A 106 6.37 -13.60 -4.36
CA ASN A 106 5.44 -14.71 -4.51
C ASN A 106 4.05 -14.24 -4.98
N MET A 107 3.82 -14.36 -6.29
CA MET A 107 2.58 -13.94 -6.96
C MET A 107 1.35 -14.75 -6.52
N HIS A 108 1.52 -16.04 -6.23
CA HIS A 108 0.44 -16.95 -5.84
C HIS A 108 -0.20 -16.57 -4.49
N HIS A 109 0.53 -15.87 -3.62
CA HIS A 109 -0.02 -15.35 -2.37
C HIS A 109 -0.62 -13.95 -2.53
N ILE A 110 -0.10 -13.15 -3.47
CA ILE A 110 -0.51 -11.76 -3.65
C ILE A 110 -1.95 -11.67 -4.13
N LEU A 111 -2.34 -12.43 -5.15
CA LEU A 111 -3.70 -12.34 -5.72
C LEU A 111 -4.79 -12.74 -4.71
N PRO A 112 -4.72 -13.90 -4.02
CA PRO A 112 -5.69 -14.23 -2.99
C PRO A 112 -5.70 -13.22 -1.84
N CYS A 113 -4.53 -12.72 -1.42
CA CYS A 113 -4.46 -11.70 -0.37
C CYS A 113 -5.07 -10.36 -0.81
N LEU A 114 -4.87 -9.95 -2.06
CA LEU A 114 -5.46 -8.75 -2.65
C LEU A 114 -6.99 -8.86 -2.62
N TRP A 115 -7.53 -10.00 -3.05
CA TRP A 115 -8.96 -10.26 -3.04
C TRP A 115 -9.55 -10.29 -1.63
N CYS A 116 -8.91 -11.01 -0.69
CA CYS A 116 -9.34 -11.04 0.71
C CYS A 116 -9.34 -9.63 1.32
N TRP A 117 -8.32 -8.82 1.04
CA TRP A 117 -8.23 -7.46 1.55
C TRP A 117 -9.30 -6.55 0.95
N ALA A 118 -9.47 -6.60 -0.36
CA ALA A 118 -10.45 -5.81 -1.08
C ALA A 118 -11.89 -6.14 -0.62
N ARG A 119 -12.23 -7.42 -0.52
CA ARG A 119 -13.52 -7.89 0.05
C ARG A 119 -13.73 -7.46 1.50
N SER A 120 -12.69 -7.49 2.32
CA SER A 120 -12.79 -7.03 3.72
C SER A 120 -13.06 -5.52 3.88
N LYS A 121 -12.84 -4.73 2.82
CA LYS A 121 -13.18 -3.30 2.80
C LYS A 121 -14.65 -3.10 2.44
N VAL A 122 -15.17 -3.87 1.48
CA VAL A 122 -16.58 -3.92 1.10
C VAL A 122 -17.46 -4.38 2.27
N HIS A 123 -17.05 -5.43 2.98
CA HIS A 123 -17.83 -5.92 4.12
C HIS A 123 -17.86 -4.94 5.30
N ARG A 124 -16.85 -4.06 5.41
CA ARG A 124 -16.81 -2.99 6.42
C ARG A 124 -17.62 -1.76 6.05
N SER A 125 -17.74 -1.43 4.75
CA SER A 125 -18.63 -0.34 4.31
C SER A 125 -20.10 -0.73 4.47
N VAL A 126 -20.46 -1.98 4.17
CA VAL A 126 -21.83 -2.50 4.37
C VAL A 126 -22.21 -2.62 5.86
N ALA A 127 -21.25 -2.95 6.73
CA ALA A 127 -21.49 -3.01 8.19
C ALA A 127 -21.67 -1.64 8.87
N SER A 128 -21.68 -0.52 8.13
CA SER A 128 -21.81 0.83 8.71
C SER A 128 -23.22 1.45 8.65
N VAL A 129 -24.22 0.75 8.11
CA VAL A 129 -25.64 1.17 8.25
C VAL A 129 -26.20 0.61 9.55
N GLY A 130 -25.68 1.13 10.66
CA GLY A 130 -26.15 0.86 12.01
C GLY A 130 -25.81 2.07 12.85
N ASN A 131 -26.76 3.00 12.96
CA ASN A 131 -26.65 4.25 13.69
C ASN A 131 -25.98 4.07 15.05
N SER A 132 -24.75 4.54 15.15
CA SER A 132 -24.19 5.06 16.39
C SER A 132 -23.27 6.20 15.97
N ALA A 133 -23.78 7.41 16.09
CA ALA A 133 -23.01 8.63 15.96
C ALA A 133 -21.87 8.59 16.99
N ARG A 134 -20.72 8.03 16.59
CA ARG A 134 -19.48 8.23 17.29
C ARG A 134 -19.09 9.67 16.99
N ASN A 135 -19.35 10.52 17.97
CA ASN A 135 -18.87 11.88 18.04
C ASN A 135 -17.33 11.85 17.97
N THR A 136 -16.78 11.89 16.76
CA THR A 136 -15.35 12.09 16.54
C THR A 136 -15.08 13.57 16.74
N GLN A 137 -14.96 13.97 18.00
CA GLN A 137 -14.30 15.21 18.32
C GLN A 137 -12.92 15.17 17.68
N ASN A 138 -12.66 16.15 16.81
CA ASN A 138 -11.42 16.32 16.09
C ASN A 138 -10.29 16.43 17.14
N ARG A 139 -9.54 15.35 17.33
CA ARG A 139 -8.51 15.25 18.38
C ARG A 139 -7.22 15.89 17.86
N GLU A 140 -7.30 17.17 17.51
CA GLU A 140 -6.12 17.99 17.24
C GLU A 140 -5.22 17.94 18.47
N GLN A 141 -3.97 17.51 18.28
CA GLN A 141 -3.00 17.46 19.36
C GLN A 141 -2.60 18.88 19.74
N ARG A 142 -3.27 19.44 20.75
CA ARG A 142 -2.80 20.67 21.40
C ARG A 142 -1.66 20.33 22.37
N PRO A 143 -0.57 21.12 22.40
CA PRO A 143 0.44 20.97 23.43
C PRO A 143 -0.19 21.18 24.82
N PRO A 144 0.20 20.39 25.83
CA PRO A 144 -0.33 20.56 27.19
C PRO A 144 0.05 21.93 27.76
N LEU A 145 -0.80 22.48 28.64
CA LEU A 145 -0.50 23.68 29.42
C LEU A 145 0.77 23.44 30.26
N SER A 146 1.52 24.52 30.56
CA SER A 146 2.89 24.48 31.11
C SER A 146 3.09 23.71 32.43
N GLU A 147 2.02 23.25 33.07
CA GLU A 147 2.04 22.52 34.35
C GLU A 147 1.65 21.03 34.21
N TYR A 148 1.40 20.55 32.99
CA TYR A 148 0.98 19.16 32.74
C TYR A 148 1.95 18.40 31.84
N ILE A 149 2.26 17.17 32.25
CA ILE A 149 3.02 16.21 31.45
C ILE A 149 2.04 15.29 30.73
N LYS A 150 2.15 15.22 29.40
CA LYS A 150 1.39 14.26 28.59
C LYS A 150 2.18 12.95 28.50
N VAL A 151 1.70 11.91 29.16
CA VAL A 151 2.23 10.56 29.03
C VAL A 151 1.41 9.80 27.98
N ASN A 152 2.06 9.30 26.93
CA ASN A 152 1.41 8.39 25.99
C ASN A 152 1.68 6.96 26.43
N THR A 153 0.62 6.15 26.55
CA THR A 153 0.72 4.72 26.83
C THR A 153 0.27 3.95 25.59
N ASP A 154 1.12 3.07 25.08
CA ASP A 154 0.74 2.10 24.06
C ASP A 154 0.76 0.69 24.66
N GLY A 155 -0.13 -0.17 24.17
CA GLY A 155 -0.34 -1.49 24.73
C GLY A 155 -0.54 -2.55 23.64
N VAL A 156 0.02 -3.73 23.87
CA VAL A 156 -0.13 -4.89 23.00
C VAL A 156 -0.80 -6.03 23.77
N ARG A 157 -1.72 -6.73 23.11
CA ARG A 157 -2.34 -7.96 23.65
C ARG A 157 -2.14 -9.14 22.70
N ASN A 158 -1.86 -10.31 23.27
CA ASN A 158 -1.84 -11.56 22.55
C ASN A 158 -3.08 -12.39 22.93
N LEU A 159 -4.03 -12.51 22.00
CA LEU A 159 -5.29 -13.22 22.21
C LEU A 159 -5.12 -14.75 22.37
N GLY A 160 -4.03 -15.33 21.85
CA GLY A 160 -3.78 -16.77 21.96
C GLY A 160 -3.25 -17.19 23.33
N LEU A 161 -2.64 -16.27 24.09
CA LEU A 161 -1.99 -16.55 25.38
C LEU A 161 -2.65 -15.81 26.56
N GLY A 162 -3.64 -14.95 26.30
CA GLY A 162 -4.28 -14.13 27.34
C GLY A 162 -3.35 -13.07 27.96
N LEU A 163 -2.21 -12.78 27.34
CA LEU A 163 -1.22 -11.84 27.86
C LEU A 163 -1.42 -10.43 27.30
N ALA A 164 -1.19 -9.43 28.14
CA ALA A 164 -1.17 -8.02 27.76
C ALA A 164 0.06 -7.34 28.36
N SER A 165 0.62 -6.38 27.62
CA SER A 165 1.72 -5.52 28.06
C SER A 165 1.44 -4.08 27.68
N ALA A 166 1.90 -3.14 28.50
CA ALA A 166 1.79 -1.71 28.26
C ALA A 166 3.14 -1.04 28.51
N THR A 167 3.51 -0.11 27.62
CA THR A 167 4.74 0.66 27.73
C THR A 167 4.41 2.14 27.64
N THR A 168 5.00 2.93 28.53
CA THR A 168 5.00 4.39 28.48
C THR A 168 6.30 4.86 27.80
N TRP A 169 6.20 5.76 26.82
CA TRP A 169 7.33 6.41 26.16
C TRP A 169 7.46 7.86 26.62
#